data_AF-A0AAD3H0A3-F1
#
_entry.id   AF-A0AAD3H0A3-F1
#
_cell.length_a   1.000
_cell.length_b   1.000
_cell.length_c   1.000
_cell.angle_alpha   90.00
_cell.angle_beta   90.00
_cell.angle_gamma   90.00
#
_symmetry.space_group_name_H-M   'P 1'
#
loop_
_entity.id
_entity.type
_entity.pdbx_description
1 polymer ?
#
loop_
_entity_poly.entity_id
_entity_poly.type
_entity_poly.pdbx_seq_one_letter_code
_entity_poly.pdbx_strand_id
1 'polypeptide(L)'
;MSALVHLELGETNDRQTDRQTTEERSSPYRIVSLGICRLQQPKRIIMEFQFSDFAEDEDKNLGKANGKCFQRKQGNSENDGQIMVRLKKKRFIVIDYSMVPTAADMACAAVTPHLMIPEGAGIKKCIKSTCSKLGVPVCLYDSEPEEPISLYLRSGLCFSCQRESNEKRRTQRKRKSDKETEATVAEKKFKLNGETLNLHPDAIIINGPIHGIKRHGPNYEYTEIVKDMQKVAVDIGVDSQQLGISCLHEMTQPFDVDSVYNKLYHDYAKGIFLLSQWKESYDAAVAARKEGVLLDDIVSAAAAAAGVEVVEQHSEINPLHSSFEEISEDAKISHVPI
;
A
#
# COMPACT_ATOMS: atom_id res chain seq x y z
N MET A 1 15.44 -7.23 -38.84
CA MET A 1 15.05 -6.43 -40.02
C MET A 1 14.23 -5.27 -39.50
N SER A 2 14.86 -4.11 -39.29
CA SER A 2 14.21 -2.89 -38.79
C SER A 2 13.55 -2.13 -39.93
N ALA A 3 12.28 -1.76 -39.78
CA ALA A 3 11.61 -0.81 -40.65
C ALA A 3 11.48 0.53 -39.91
N LEU A 4 12.23 1.52 -40.37
CA LEU A 4 12.10 2.93 -40.07
C LEU A 4 10.94 3.49 -40.92
N VAL A 5 10.00 4.21 -40.31
CA VAL A 5 8.98 4.97 -41.04
C VAL A 5 9.31 6.45 -40.90
N HIS A 6 9.75 7.05 -42.01
CA HIS A 6 9.84 8.49 -42.23
C HIS A 6 8.46 9.00 -42.69
N LEU A 7 7.96 10.07 -42.06
CA LEU A 7 6.80 10.84 -42.54
C LEU A 7 7.31 12.16 -43.12
N GLU A 8 7.14 12.32 -44.43
CA GLU A 8 7.41 13.54 -45.18
C GLU A 8 6.19 14.48 -45.18
N LEU A 9 6.49 15.78 -45.16
CA LEU A 9 5.56 16.90 -45.25
C LEU A 9 5.04 17.07 -46.69
N GLY A 10 3.72 17.15 -46.85
CA GLY A 10 3.09 17.54 -48.11
C GLY A 10 2.75 19.02 -48.13
N GLU A 11 3.50 19.80 -48.90
CA GLU A 11 3.09 21.11 -49.40
C GLU A 11 2.10 20.91 -50.56
N THR A 12 1.01 21.67 -50.59
CA THR A 12 0.24 21.89 -51.82
C THR A 12 0.07 23.39 -52.03
N ASN A 13 0.85 23.90 -52.99
CA ASN A 13 0.51 25.10 -53.75
C ASN A 13 -0.51 24.68 -54.80
N ASP A 14 -1.59 25.44 -54.96
CA ASP A 14 -2.09 25.72 -56.30
C ASP A 14 -2.81 27.08 -56.38
N ARG A 15 -2.40 27.81 -57.42
CA ARG A 15 -2.99 29.03 -57.99
C ARG A 15 -4.42 28.69 -58.48
N GLN A 16 -5.37 29.58 -58.67
CA GLN A 16 -5.35 30.81 -59.45
C GLN A 16 -6.79 31.37 -59.45
N THR A 17 -7.00 32.69 -59.39
CA THR A 17 -7.76 33.50 -60.39
C THR A 17 -8.23 34.85 -59.82
N ASP A 18 -8.03 35.86 -60.66
CA ASP A 18 -8.40 37.26 -60.51
C ASP A 18 -9.91 37.50 -60.38
N ARG A 19 -10.29 38.45 -59.53
CA ARG A 19 -11.28 39.48 -59.88
C ARG A 19 -11.22 40.65 -58.90
N GLN A 20 -10.91 41.82 -59.45
CA GLN A 20 -11.07 43.12 -58.81
C GLN A 20 -12.56 43.43 -58.61
N THR A 21 -12.94 43.85 -57.40
CA THR A 21 -13.93 44.90 -57.18
C THR A 21 -13.66 45.53 -55.82
N THR A 22 -13.27 46.80 -55.87
CA THR A 22 -13.30 47.80 -54.81
C THR A 22 -14.63 47.82 -54.08
N GLU A 23 -14.61 47.73 -52.76
CA GLU A 23 -15.53 48.48 -51.90
C GLU A 23 -14.96 48.56 -50.48
N GLU A 24 -14.64 49.80 -50.09
CA GLU A 24 -14.30 50.19 -48.73
C GLU A 24 -15.48 49.86 -47.79
N ARG A 25 -15.26 48.95 -46.84
CA ARG A 25 -16.02 48.96 -45.59
C ARG A 25 -15.08 48.85 -44.41
N SER A 26 -15.07 49.95 -43.66
CA SER A 26 -14.43 50.15 -42.37
C SER A 26 -14.72 48.99 -41.42
N SER A 27 -13.69 48.21 -41.13
CA SER A 27 -13.68 47.24 -40.03
C SER A 27 -13.34 47.96 -38.72
N PRO A 28 -14.19 47.89 -37.68
CA PRO A 28 -13.90 48.48 -36.37
C PRO A 28 -13.21 47.47 -35.44
N TYR A 29 -12.43 46.52 -35.97
CA TYR A 29 -11.62 45.65 -35.12
C TYR A 29 -10.25 46.29 -34.91
N ARG A 30 -10.16 47.09 -33.84
CA ARG A 30 -8.87 47.40 -33.20
C ARG A 30 -8.22 46.07 -32.83
N ILE A 31 -7.22 45.64 -33.59
CA ILE A 31 -6.21 44.71 -33.11
C ILE A 31 -5.47 45.45 -32.01
N VAL A 32 -5.94 45.29 -30.77
CA VAL A 32 -5.17 45.65 -29.59
C VAL A 32 -4.03 44.65 -29.58
N SER A 33 -2.85 45.06 -30.03
CA SER A 33 -1.60 44.36 -29.74
C SER A 33 -1.51 44.25 -28.22
N LEU A 34 -1.97 43.12 -27.68
CA LEU A 34 -1.68 42.67 -26.33
C LEU A 34 -0.17 42.58 -26.28
N GLY A 35 0.45 43.63 -25.73
CA GLY A 35 1.85 43.62 -25.40
C GLY A 35 2.11 42.33 -24.64
N ILE A 36 2.98 41.50 -25.20
CA ILE A 36 3.50 40.32 -24.53
C ILE A 36 4.28 40.88 -23.33
N CYS A 37 3.57 41.13 -22.23
CA CYS A 37 4.17 41.27 -20.92
C CYS A 37 4.95 39.97 -20.76
N ARG A 38 6.28 40.06 -20.83
CA ARG A 38 7.17 39.01 -20.35
C ARG A 38 6.78 38.78 -18.90
N LEU A 39 5.84 37.85 -18.68
CA LEU A 39 5.55 37.28 -17.38
C LEU A 39 6.87 36.66 -16.96
N GLN A 40 7.57 37.39 -16.11
CA GLN A 40 8.79 36.97 -15.46
C GLN A 40 8.44 35.63 -14.82
N GLN A 41 8.95 34.54 -15.40
CA GLN A 41 8.55 33.20 -14.96
C GLN A 41 8.80 33.13 -13.45
N PRO A 42 7.82 32.65 -12.66
CA PRO A 42 7.99 32.53 -11.23
C PRO A 42 9.27 31.74 -10.98
N LYS A 43 10.21 32.38 -10.28
CA LYS A 43 11.54 31.85 -10.01
C LYS A 43 11.36 30.49 -9.34
N ARG A 44 11.55 29.39 -10.07
CA ARG A 44 11.43 28.04 -9.52
C ARG A 44 12.39 27.95 -8.33
N ILE A 45 11.82 27.69 -7.15
CA ILE A 45 12.57 27.72 -5.90
C ILE A 45 13.30 26.41 -5.70
N ILE A 46 12.69 25.30 -6.11
CA ILE A 46 13.32 24.00 -6.16
C ILE A 46 13.98 23.85 -7.54
N MET A 47 15.21 24.34 -7.64
CA MET A 47 16.11 23.80 -8.66
C MET A 47 16.36 22.34 -8.30
N GLU A 48 16.31 21.46 -9.29
CA GLU A 48 16.57 20.03 -9.15
C GLU A 48 17.95 19.85 -8.49
N PHE A 49 17.96 19.69 -7.17
CA PHE A 49 19.21 19.59 -6.41
C PHE A 49 19.84 18.26 -6.77
N GLN A 50 21.04 18.31 -7.34
CA GLN A 50 21.79 17.11 -7.66
C GLN A 50 22.56 16.63 -6.43
N PHE A 51 22.89 15.34 -6.38
CA PHE A 51 23.71 14.78 -5.30
C PHE A 51 25.02 15.58 -5.09
N SER A 52 25.62 16.07 -6.17
CA SER A 52 26.82 16.91 -6.15
C SER A 52 26.69 18.15 -5.27
N ASP A 53 25.48 18.69 -5.12
CA ASP A 53 25.22 19.91 -4.34
C ASP A 53 25.32 19.67 -2.82
N PHE A 54 25.33 18.40 -2.40
CA PHE A 54 25.38 18.01 -0.99
C PHE A 54 26.59 17.14 -0.62
N ALA A 55 27.34 16.64 -1.61
CA ALA A 55 28.48 15.76 -1.37
C ALA A 55 29.53 16.39 -0.45
N GLU A 56 29.83 17.67 -0.64
CA GLU A 56 30.79 18.40 0.20
C GLU A 56 30.28 18.55 1.65
N ASP A 57 28.99 18.86 1.82
CA ASP A 57 28.36 19.00 3.13
C ASP A 57 28.28 17.66 3.87
N GLU A 58 28.02 16.58 3.13
CA GLU A 58 28.02 15.22 3.66
C GLU A 58 29.38 14.85 4.25
N ASP A 59 30.44 15.06 3.47
CA ASP A 59 31.81 14.67 3.82
C ASP A 59 32.39 15.53 4.94
N LYS A 60 32.24 16.86 4.83
CA LYS A 60 32.85 17.80 5.78
C LYS A 60 32.03 17.96 7.05
N ASN A 61 30.72 18.10 6.93
CA ASN A 61 29.88 18.61 8.01
C ASN A 61 29.05 17.52 8.68
N LEU A 62 28.44 16.63 7.90
CA LEU A 62 27.51 15.63 8.43
C LEU A 62 28.22 14.47 9.14
N GLY A 63 29.46 14.16 8.76
CA GLY A 63 30.30 13.11 9.36
C GLY A 63 29.69 11.70 9.29
N LYS A 64 30.32 10.71 9.94
CA LYS A 64 29.97 9.28 9.77
C LYS A 64 28.91 8.72 10.73
N ALA A 65 28.53 9.47 11.77
CA ALA A 65 27.68 8.96 12.85
C ALA A 65 26.18 9.16 12.56
N ASN A 66 25.38 8.10 12.74
CA ASN A 66 23.92 8.16 12.61
C ASN A 66 23.31 9.17 13.61
N GLY A 67 22.35 9.95 13.14
CA GLY A 67 21.69 10.99 13.93
C GLY A 67 22.50 12.29 14.06
N LYS A 68 23.68 12.39 13.44
CA LYS A 68 24.37 13.67 13.30
C LYS A 68 23.59 14.55 12.33
N CYS A 69 23.55 15.84 12.63
CA CYS A 69 22.82 16.83 11.85
C CYS A 69 23.70 18.06 11.64
N PHE A 70 23.46 18.74 10.53
CA PHE A 70 24.16 19.94 10.14
C PHE A 70 23.14 20.97 9.64
N GLN A 71 23.17 22.18 10.18
CA GLN A 71 22.29 23.26 9.75
C GLN A 71 22.96 24.01 8.59
N ARG A 72 22.42 23.85 7.37
CA ARG A 72 22.94 24.48 6.15
C ARG A 72 22.55 25.94 6.05
N LYS A 73 21.30 26.26 6.39
CA LYS A 73 20.77 27.63 6.42
C LYS A 73 20.09 27.86 7.74
N GLN A 74 20.49 28.93 8.42
CA GLN A 74 19.86 29.34 9.67
C GLN A 74 18.39 29.67 9.40
N GLY A 75 17.52 29.12 10.24
CA GLY A 75 16.13 29.51 10.28
C GLY A 75 15.89 30.81 11.05
N ASN A 76 14.66 31.28 11.07
CA ASN A 76 14.23 32.40 11.93
C ASN A 76 13.64 31.85 13.25
N SER A 77 12.97 32.69 14.04
CA SER A 77 12.32 32.25 15.28
C SER A 77 11.19 31.25 15.07
N GLU A 78 10.56 31.25 13.88
CA GLU A 78 9.40 30.42 13.55
C GLU A 78 9.79 29.12 12.83
N ASN A 79 10.92 29.12 12.12
CA ASN A 79 11.34 28.04 11.25
C ASN A 79 12.74 27.59 11.63
N ASP A 80 13.01 26.28 11.63
CA ASP A 80 14.35 25.77 11.93
C ASP A 80 15.34 25.91 10.74
N GLY A 81 14.87 26.41 9.59
CA GLY A 81 15.69 26.61 8.38
C GLY A 81 15.97 25.33 7.62
N GLN A 82 17.13 25.29 6.96
CA GLN A 82 17.55 24.14 6.15
C GLN A 82 18.55 23.29 6.92
N ILE A 83 18.26 22.00 7.04
CA ILE A 83 18.97 21.07 7.89
C ILE A 83 19.23 19.76 7.14
N MET A 84 20.45 19.27 7.25
CA MET A 84 20.87 17.97 6.76
C MET A 84 20.95 16.99 7.93
N VAL A 85 20.46 15.77 7.76
CA VAL A 85 20.38 14.75 8.82
C VAL A 85 20.92 13.41 8.34
N ARG A 86 21.92 12.87 9.03
CA ARG A 86 22.40 11.50 8.83
C ARG A 86 21.44 10.51 9.48
N LEU A 87 20.91 9.60 8.70
CA LEU A 87 20.05 8.50 9.13
C LEU A 87 20.88 7.20 9.23
N LYS A 88 20.20 6.06 9.39
CA LYS A 88 20.85 4.74 9.40
C LYS A 88 21.31 4.37 7.99
N LYS A 89 22.21 3.37 7.90
CA LYS A 89 22.74 2.83 6.63
C LYS A 89 23.44 3.89 5.75
N LYS A 90 24.05 4.92 6.35
CA LYS A 90 24.67 6.07 5.65
C LYS A 90 23.70 7.00 4.89
N ARG A 91 22.41 6.65 4.76
CA ARG A 91 21.36 7.52 4.22
C ARG A 91 21.39 8.89 4.88
N PHE A 92 21.16 9.95 4.11
CA PHE A 92 20.94 11.29 4.64
C PHE A 92 19.79 11.98 3.91
N ILE A 93 19.18 12.93 4.60
CA ILE A 93 18.12 13.78 4.04
C ILE A 93 18.47 15.24 4.24
N VAL A 94 17.99 16.08 3.32
CA VAL A 94 18.04 17.54 3.41
C VAL A 94 16.61 18.04 3.51
N ILE A 95 16.28 18.68 4.63
CA ILE A 95 14.94 19.19 4.93
C ILE A 95 14.97 20.69 5.14
N ASP A 96 13.91 21.39 4.74
CA ASP A 96 13.78 22.83 4.90
C ASP A 96 12.41 23.18 5.50
N TYR A 97 12.43 23.83 6.67
CA TYR A 97 11.23 24.30 7.35
C TYR A 97 10.81 25.70 6.88
N SER A 98 11.68 26.44 6.20
CA SER A 98 11.40 27.82 5.78
C SER A 98 10.81 27.93 4.38
N MET A 99 10.82 26.85 3.62
CA MET A 99 10.29 26.82 2.26
C MET A 99 8.78 26.61 2.27
N VAL A 100 8.05 27.49 1.57
CA VAL A 100 6.63 27.31 1.27
C VAL A 100 6.52 26.82 -0.18
N PRO A 101 6.09 25.57 -0.42
CA PRO A 101 5.98 24.99 -1.75
C PRO A 101 4.98 25.76 -2.63
N THR A 102 5.34 25.96 -3.90
CA THR A 102 4.43 26.42 -4.94
C THR A 102 3.77 25.24 -5.67
N ALA A 103 2.72 25.48 -6.46
CA ALA A 103 2.09 24.43 -7.26
C ALA A 103 3.06 23.75 -8.24
N ALA A 104 4.05 24.50 -8.77
CA ALA A 104 5.07 23.95 -9.64
C ALA A 104 6.03 23.02 -8.88
N ASP A 105 6.36 23.35 -7.63
CA ASP A 105 7.20 22.51 -6.77
C ASP A 105 6.51 21.19 -6.46
N MET A 106 5.20 21.23 -6.19
CA MET A 106 4.38 20.02 -5.99
C MET A 106 4.37 19.12 -7.22
N ALA A 107 4.20 19.71 -8.42
CA ALA A 107 4.24 18.96 -9.67
C ALA A 107 5.63 18.34 -9.93
N CYS A 108 6.71 19.03 -9.56
CA CYS A 108 8.06 18.49 -9.65
C CYS A 108 8.27 17.31 -8.68
N ALA A 109 7.82 17.45 -7.43
CA ALA A 109 7.95 16.38 -6.43
C ALA A 109 7.20 15.11 -6.80
N ALA A 110 6.10 15.22 -7.55
CA ALA A 110 5.36 14.07 -8.04
C ALA A 110 6.16 13.19 -9.03
N VAL A 111 7.18 13.75 -9.71
CA VAL A 111 7.99 13.05 -10.71
C VAL A 111 9.44 12.82 -10.29
N THR A 112 9.86 13.35 -9.14
CA THR A 112 11.25 13.27 -8.66
C THR A 112 11.32 12.48 -7.34
N PRO A 113 11.80 11.21 -7.35
CA PRO A 113 11.79 10.34 -6.17
C PRO A 113 12.54 10.89 -4.95
N HIS A 114 13.63 11.64 -5.18
CA HIS A 114 14.46 12.21 -4.12
C HIS A 114 13.83 13.44 -3.43
N LEU A 115 12.75 13.99 -4.01
CA LEU A 115 12.06 15.17 -3.51
C LEU A 115 10.72 14.75 -2.90
N MET A 116 10.39 15.27 -1.72
CA MET A 116 9.12 14.95 -1.07
C MET A 116 8.54 16.18 -0.39
N ILE A 117 7.26 16.46 -0.68
CA ILE A 117 6.54 17.58 -0.10
C ILE A 117 5.31 17.07 0.64
N PRO A 118 5.42 16.85 1.97
CA PRO A 118 4.28 16.42 2.77
C PRO A 118 3.18 17.49 2.82
N GLU A 119 1.95 17.06 3.07
CA GLU A 119 0.80 17.95 3.21
C GLU A 119 1.02 18.97 4.34
N GLY A 120 0.90 20.27 3.99
CA GLY A 120 1.10 21.37 4.92
C GLY A 120 2.57 21.76 5.15
N ALA A 121 3.51 21.28 4.34
CA ALA A 121 4.91 21.69 4.42
C ALA A 121 5.08 23.22 4.33
N GLY A 122 5.92 23.79 5.19
CA GLY A 122 6.17 25.23 5.24
C GLY A 122 5.05 26.08 5.84
N ILE A 123 3.91 25.47 6.22
CA ILE A 123 2.73 26.21 6.69
C ILE A 123 2.23 25.66 8.04
N LYS A 124 2.18 24.34 8.19
CA LYS A 124 1.61 23.68 9.36
C LYS A 124 2.54 23.82 10.57
N LYS A 125 2.00 24.36 11.67
CA LYS A 125 2.71 24.48 12.95
C LYS A 125 3.00 23.12 13.57
N CYS A 126 4.01 23.10 14.43
CA CYS A 126 4.40 21.96 15.23
C CYS A 126 3.21 21.41 16.02
N ILE A 127 3.03 20.08 15.99
CA ILE A 127 1.94 19.40 16.72
C ILE A 127 2.06 19.60 18.24
N LYS A 128 3.26 19.87 18.76
CA LYS A 128 3.45 20.20 20.17
C LYS A 128 2.80 21.57 20.45
N SER A 129 1.70 21.58 21.19
CA SER A 129 0.88 22.77 21.48
C SER A 129 1.66 23.95 22.08
N THR A 130 2.74 23.68 22.82
CA THR A 130 3.59 24.71 23.42
C THR A 130 4.66 25.27 22.46
N CYS A 131 4.70 24.81 21.21
CA CYS A 131 5.72 25.18 20.24
C CYS A 131 5.09 26.00 19.10
N SER A 132 5.60 27.22 18.88
CA SER A 132 5.16 28.10 17.80
C SER A 132 5.79 27.81 16.45
N LYS A 133 6.81 26.93 16.39
CA LYS A 133 7.58 26.66 15.18
C LYS A 133 6.81 25.85 14.13
N LEU A 134 7.26 25.85 12.89
CA LEU A 134 6.74 24.96 11.85
C LEU A 134 7.08 23.50 12.09
N GLY A 135 6.10 22.62 11.86
CA GLY A 135 6.17 21.20 12.16
C GLY A 135 6.39 20.28 10.97
N VAL A 136 6.11 20.78 9.76
CA VAL A 136 6.18 19.99 8.53
C VAL A 136 7.19 20.63 7.58
N PRO A 137 8.35 19.99 7.34
CA PRO A 137 9.34 20.51 6.41
C PRO A 137 9.12 19.98 4.99
N VAL A 138 9.73 20.67 4.03
CA VAL A 138 9.96 20.16 2.66
C VAL A 138 11.19 19.27 2.67
N CYS A 139 11.14 18.07 2.08
CA CYS A 139 12.33 17.27 1.79
C CYS A 139 12.90 17.73 0.45
N LEU A 140 14.08 18.33 0.47
CA LEU A 140 14.78 18.81 -0.73
C LEU A 140 15.59 17.72 -1.41
N TYR A 141 16.07 16.74 -0.64
CA TYR A 141 16.84 15.62 -1.14
C TYR A 141 16.82 14.47 -0.14
N ASP A 142 16.59 13.26 -0.63
CA ASP A 142 16.78 12.00 0.10
C ASP A 142 17.78 11.14 -0.65
N SER A 143 18.86 10.73 0.01
CA SER A 143 19.88 9.92 -0.66
C SER A 143 19.40 8.52 -1.02
N GLU A 144 18.37 8.00 -0.32
CA GLU A 144 17.77 6.69 -0.56
C GLU A 144 16.24 6.79 -0.43
N PRO A 145 15.55 7.26 -1.49
CA PRO A 145 14.10 7.50 -1.48
C PRO A 145 13.26 6.21 -1.38
N GLU A 146 13.82 5.06 -1.74
CA GLU A 146 13.20 3.74 -1.61
C GLU A 146 13.07 3.27 -0.15
N GLU A 147 13.88 3.82 0.75
CA GLU A 147 13.81 3.50 2.17
C GLU A 147 12.64 4.22 2.86
N PRO A 148 12.01 3.63 3.90
CA PRO A 148 10.82 4.18 4.54
C PRO A 148 10.96 5.65 4.94
N ILE A 149 9.87 6.42 4.78
CA ILE A 149 9.83 7.87 5.05
C ILE A 149 10.36 8.18 6.45
N SER A 150 11.32 9.11 6.49
CA SER A 150 11.97 9.57 7.71
C SER A 150 10.98 10.08 8.75
N LEU A 151 11.29 9.84 10.03
CA LEU A 151 10.53 10.37 11.16
C LEU A 151 10.43 11.90 11.13
N TYR A 152 11.43 12.60 10.55
CA TYR A 152 11.44 14.05 10.45
C TYR A 152 10.41 14.59 9.44
N LEU A 153 9.93 13.77 8.50
CA LEU A 153 8.94 14.17 7.49
C LEU A 153 7.51 13.85 7.92
N ARG A 154 7.32 12.75 8.66
CA ARG A 154 5.98 12.24 9.02
C ARG A 154 5.45 12.67 10.39
N SER A 155 6.29 13.23 11.27
CA SER A 155 5.91 13.44 12.67
C SER A 155 5.09 14.71 12.93
N GLY A 156 5.12 15.69 12.02
CA GLY A 156 4.55 17.02 12.24
C GLY A 156 5.20 17.80 13.39
N LEU A 157 6.42 17.41 13.82
CA LEU A 157 7.19 18.12 14.83
C LEU A 157 8.27 18.98 14.18
N CYS A 158 8.50 20.17 14.72
CA CYS A 158 9.67 20.97 14.33
C CYS A 158 10.95 20.19 14.62
N PHE A 159 12.05 20.57 13.98
CA PHE A 159 13.33 19.87 14.13
C PHE A 159 13.76 19.79 15.60
N SER A 160 13.63 20.90 16.32
CA SER A 160 13.97 20.99 17.74
C SER A 160 13.17 19.99 18.60
N CYS A 161 11.83 19.95 18.43
CA CYS A 161 10.96 19.04 19.18
C CYS A 161 11.18 17.58 18.79
N GLN A 162 11.43 17.30 17.50
CA GLN A 162 11.74 15.96 17.01
C GLN A 162 13.06 15.44 17.61
N ARG A 163 14.08 16.30 17.69
CA ARG A 163 15.38 15.97 18.34
C ARG A 163 15.19 15.64 19.82
N GLU A 164 14.44 16.47 20.54
CA GLU A 164 14.10 16.22 21.95
C GLU A 164 13.40 14.86 22.12
N SER A 165 12.40 14.58 21.28
CA SER A 165 11.67 13.30 21.29
C SER A 165 12.60 12.11 21.00
N ASN A 166 13.47 12.23 20.00
CA ASN A 166 14.42 11.19 19.63
C ASN A 166 15.44 10.91 20.75
N GLU A 167 15.95 11.95 21.41
CA GLU A 167 16.91 11.79 22.51
C GLU A 167 16.24 11.19 23.77
N LYS A 168 14.99 11.57 24.07
CA LYS A 168 14.18 10.91 25.11
C LYS A 168 14.01 9.41 24.84
N ARG A 169 13.69 9.04 23.60
CA ARG A 169 13.61 7.61 23.21
C ARG A 169 14.96 6.90 23.33
N ARG A 170 16.07 7.58 23.02
CA ARG A 170 17.42 7.02 23.15
C ARG A 170 17.82 6.77 24.59
N THR A 171 17.58 7.73 25.47
CA THR A 171 17.91 7.63 26.91
C THR A 171 17.03 6.63 27.64
N GLN A 172 15.74 6.53 27.28
CA GLN A 172 14.85 5.49 27.82
C GLN A 172 15.29 4.07 27.43
N ARG A 173 15.75 3.87 26.19
CA ARG A 173 16.28 2.57 25.75
C ARG A 173 17.54 2.16 26.50
N LYS A 174 18.46 3.11 26.75
CA LYS A 174 19.67 2.85 27.54
C LYS A 174 19.37 2.50 29.00
N ARG A 175 18.38 3.15 29.62
CA ARG A 175 18.00 2.84 31.02
C ARG A 175 17.22 1.54 31.15
N LYS A 176 16.53 1.12 30.09
CA LYS A 176 15.84 -0.17 30.07
C LYS A 176 16.81 -1.34 29.94
N SER A 177 17.93 -1.18 29.23
CA SER A 177 18.95 -2.23 29.10
C SER A 177 19.74 -2.52 30.38
N ASP A 178 19.80 -1.58 31.33
CA ASP A 178 20.53 -1.78 32.59
C ASP A 178 19.68 -2.43 33.69
N LYS A 179 18.36 -2.59 33.48
CA LYS A 179 17.47 -3.09 34.53
C LYS A 179 16.62 -4.30 34.20
N GLU A 180 16.52 -4.75 32.95
CA GLU A 180 15.87 -6.03 32.65
C GLU A 180 16.12 -6.42 31.19
N THR A 181 16.37 -7.70 31.02
CA THR A 181 16.52 -8.51 29.81
C THR A 181 15.62 -8.06 28.65
N GLU A 182 16.21 -8.00 27.46
CA GLU A 182 15.60 -8.03 26.12
C GLU A 182 14.25 -7.30 25.90
N ALA A 183 14.34 -6.07 25.37
CA ALA A 183 13.24 -5.46 24.65
C ALA A 183 13.75 -4.88 23.32
N THR A 184 13.73 -5.74 22.30
CA THR A 184 13.76 -5.37 20.88
C THR A 184 12.55 -4.49 20.52
N VAL A 185 12.67 -3.89 19.34
CA VAL A 185 11.72 -3.02 18.63
C VAL A 185 10.27 -3.33 19.00
N ALA A 186 9.45 -2.28 19.15
CA ALA A 186 8.01 -2.41 19.43
C ALA A 186 7.27 -3.08 18.27
N GLU A 187 7.50 -4.37 18.08
CA GLU A 187 6.52 -5.33 17.60
C GLU A 187 5.35 -5.21 18.56
N LYS A 188 4.14 -5.02 18.03
CA LYS A 188 2.93 -5.17 18.84
C LYS A 188 3.02 -6.56 19.44
N LYS A 189 3.33 -6.64 20.73
CA LYS A 189 3.39 -7.90 21.48
C LYS A 189 1.96 -8.41 21.57
N PHE A 190 1.58 -9.30 20.67
CA PHE A 190 0.27 -9.94 20.70
C PHE A 190 0.32 -11.00 21.80
N LYS A 191 -0.62 -10.91 22.74
CA LYS A 191 -0.77 -11.93 23.78
C LYS A 191 -1.93 -12.83 23.40
N LEU A 192 -1.66 -14.13 23.21
CA LEU A 192 -2.67 -15.16 23.01
C LEU A 192 -2.54 -16.16 24.16
N ASN A 193 -3.62 -16.39 24.90
CA ASN A 193 -3.63 -17.31 26.06
C ASN A 193 -2.54 -17.03 27.12
N GLY A 194 -2.16 -15.76 27.29
CA GLY A 194 -1.14 -15.36 28.27
C GLY A 194 0.30 -15.43 27.75
N GLU A 195 0.54 -16.09 26.62
CA GLU A 195 1.85 -16.14 25.97
C GLU A 195 2.03 -14.97 24.99
N THR A 196 3.24 -14.43 24.94
CA THR A 196 3.58 -13.36 23.99
C THR A 196 4.04 -13.98 22.68
N LEU A 197 3.29 -13.74 21.61
CA LEU A 197 3.63 -14.16 20.25
C LEU A 197 4.49 -13.08 19.59
N ASN A 198 5.68 -13.47 19.13
CA ASN A 198 6.48 -12.67 18.20
C ASN A 198 6.02 -13.00 16.78
N LEU A 199 5.23 -12.11 16.19
CA LEU A 199 4.75 -12.26 14.81
C LEU A 199 5.75 -11.64 13.84
N HIS A 200 5.87 -12.22 12.65
CA HIS A 200 6.62 -11.63 11.54
C HIS A 200 6.01 -10.25 11.17
N PRO A 201 6.81 -9.24 10.74
CA PRO A 201 6.29 -7.93 10.35
C PRO A 201 5.18 -7.97 9.28
N ASP A 202 5.18 -9.00 8.44
CA ASP A 202 4.19 -9.20 7.37
C ASP A 202 3.03 -10.12 7.77
N ALA A 203 2.92 -10.47 9.05
CA ALA A 203 1.83 -11.32 9.53
C ALA A 203 0.48 -10.59 9.39
N ILE A 204 -0.46 -11.22 8.70
CA ILE A 204 -1.84 -10.75 8.60
C ILE A 204 -2.59 -11.17 9.87
N ILE A 205 -3.16 -10.19 10.58
CA ILE A 205 -3.89 -10.43 11.82
C ILE A 205 -5.37 -10.23 11.55
N ILE A 206 -6.11 -11.33 11.58
CA ILE A 206 -7.56 -11.33 11.38
C ILE A 206 -8.22 -11.35 12.77
N ASN A 207 -8.60 -10.17 13.26
CA ASN A 207 -9.27 -10.02 14.55
C ASN A 207 -10.79 -10.21 14.40
N GLY A 208 -11.21 -11.48 14.27
CA GLY A 208 -12.62 -11.85 14.26
C GLY A 208 -13.28 -11.84 12.88
N PRO A 209 -14.63 -11.88 12.84
CA PRO A 209 -15.38 -12.04 11.60
C PRO A 209 -15.14 -10.88 10.64
N ILE A 210 -14.76 -11.20 9.41
CA ILE A 210 -14.64 -10.22 8.34
C ILE A 210 -16.04 -9.89 7.81
N HIS A 211 -16.26 -8.63 7.43
CA HIS A 211 -17.59 -8.16 7.01
C HIS A 211 -18.17 -9.06 5.91
N GLY A 212 -19.39 -9.56 6.16
CA GLY A 212 -20.14 -10.39 5.21
C GLY A 212 -19.91 -11.89 5.39
N ILE A 213 -19.03 -12.31 6.30
CA ILE A 213 -18.78 -13.72 6.61
C ILE A 213 -19.33 -14.09 7.99
N LYS A 214 -20.03 -15.23 8.06
CA LYS A 214 -20.53 -15.78 9.32
C LYS A 214 -19.41 -16.46 10.10
N ARG A 215 -19.51 -16.43 11.43
CA ARG A 215 -18.62 -17.19 12.31
C ARG A 215 -19.13 -18.63 12.44
N HIS A 216 -18.22 -19.60 12.56
CA HIS A 216 -18.54 -20.99 12.87
C HIS A 216 -19.45 -21.07 14.11
N GLY A 217 -20.49 -21.91 14.01
CA GLY A 217 -21.45 -22.17 15.07
C GLY A 217 -22.46 -23.25 14.68
N PRO A 218 -23.47 -23.54 15.52
CA PRO A 218 -24.37 -24.69 15.35
C PRO A 218 -25.15 -24.76 14.04
N ASN A 219 -25.28 -23.64 13.32
CA ASN A 219 -26.01 -23.55 12.05
C ASN A 219 -25.09 -23.16 10.87
N TYR A 220 -23.78 -23.29 11.05
CA TYR A 220 -22.78 -22.90 10.06
C TYR A 220 -21.53 -23.76 10.24
N GLU A 221 -21.60 -24.98 9.70
CA GLU A 221 -20.58 -26.02 9.83
C GLU A 221 -19.68 -26.09 8.59
N TYR A 222 -18.75 -27.04 8.59
CA TYR A 222 -17.74 -27.20 7.54
C TYR A 222 -18.36 -27.29 6.13
N THR A 223 -19.58 -27.83 5.98
CA THR A 223 -20.22 -27.94 4.65
C THR A 223 -20.69 -26.60 4.10
N GLU A 224 -21.24 -25.72 4.95
CA GLU A 224 -21.64 -24.36 4.60
C GLU A 224 -20.41 -23.48 4.39
N ILE A 225 -19.40 -23.62 5.25
CA ILE A 225 -18.15 -22.86 5.16
C ILE A 225 -17.44 -23.13 3.82
N VAL A 226 -17.46 -24.38 3.32
CA VAL A 226 -16.89 -24.72 1.99
C VAL A 226 -17.60 -23.97 0.86
N LYS A 227 -18.93 -23.83 0.91
CA LYS A 227 -19.68 -23.10 -0.13
C LYS A 227 -19.31 -21.63 -0.17
N ASP A 228 -19.20 -21.00 1.00
CA ASP A 228 -18.76 -19.61 1.10
C ASP A 228 -17.29 -19.45 0.66
N MET A 229 -16.43 -20.43 0.98
CA MET A 229 -15.03 -20.43 0.54
C MET A 229 -14.90 -20.57 -0.98
N GLN A 230 -15.72 -21.41 -1.62
CA GLN A 230 -15.78 -21.54 -3.08
C GLN A 230 -16.22 -20.22 -3.73
N LYS A 231 -17.24 -19.56 -3.17
CA LYS A 231 -17.70 -18.26 -3.67
C LYS A 231 -16.58 -17.22 -3.58
N VAL A 232 -15.92 -17.11 -2.42
CA VAL A 232 -14.80 -16.18 -2.23
C VAL A 232 -13.65 -16.48 -3.20
N ALA A 233 -13.35 -17.77 -3.46
CA ALA A 233 -12.31 -18.15 -4.42
C ALA A 233 -12.64 -17.71 -5.86
N VAL A 234 -13.90 -17.81 -6.26
CA VAL A 234 -14.37 -17.30 -7.57
C VAL A 234 -14.23 -15.77 -7.62
N ASP A 235 -14.68 -15.06 -6.58
CA ASP A 235 -14.59 -13.60 -6.50
C ASP A 235 -13.12 -13.13 -6.58
N ILE A 236 -12.20 -13.78 -5.85
CA ILE A 236 -10.76 -13.53 -5.91
C ILE A 236 -10.22 -13.74 -7.34
N GLY A 237 -10.64 -14.81 -8.01
CA GLY A 237 -10.22 -15.11 -9.38
C GLY A 237 -10.63 -14.02 -10.37
N VAL A 238 -11.88 -13.58 -10.31
CA VAL A 238 -12.42 -12.51 -11.16
C VAL A 238 -11.70 -11.18 -10.90
N ASP A 239 -11.56 -10.79 -9.63
CA ASP A 239 -10.88 -9.55 -9.25
C ASP A 239 -9.39 -9.55 -9.65
N SER A 240 -8.70 -10.68 -9.48
CA SER A 240 -7.29 -10.82 -9.86
C SER A 240 -7.09 -10.66 -11.37
N GLN A 241 -7.98 -11.27 -12.17
CA GLN A 241 -7.98 -11.10 -13.62
C GLN A 241 -8.26 -9.65 -14.01
N GLN A 242 -9.24 -9.01 -13.36
CA GLN A 242 -9.57 -7.61 -13.60
C GLN A 242 -8.39 -6.69 -13.28
N LEU A 243 -7.71 -6.93 -12.16
CA LEU A 243 -6.49 -6.19 -11.79
C LEU A 243 -5.39 -6.37 -12.83
N GLY A 244 -5.15 -7.61 -13.27
CA GLY A 244 -4.15 -7.91 -14.31
C GLY A 244 -4.46 -7.23 -15.65
N ILE A 245 -5.71 -7.26 -16.11
CA ILE A 245 -6.16 -6.56 -17.33
C ILE A 245 -5.96 -5.06 -17.18
N SER A 246 -6.31 -4.50 -16.02
CA SER A 246 -6.23 -3.06 -15.77
C SER A 246 -4.79 -2.55 -15.76
N CYS A 247 -3.85 -3.32 -15.19
CA CYS A 247 -2.41 -3.03 -15.28
C CYS A 247 -1.89 -3.06 -16.73
N LEU A 248 -2.45 -3.89 -17.60
CA LEU A 248 -2.06 -3.93 -19.02
C LEU A 248 -2.68 -2.79 -19.85
N HIS A 249 -3.77 -2.19 -19.37
CA HIS A 249 -4.56 -1.17 -20.09
C HIS A 249 -4.29 0.28 -19.67
N GLU A 250 -3.21 0.53 -18.91
CA GLU A 250 -2.80 1.82 -18.31
C GLU A 250 -2.72 3.03 -19.27
N MET A 251 -3.01 2.88 -20.56
CA MET A 251 -2.88 3.95 -21.57
C MET A 251 -4.18 4.66 -21.97
N THR A 252 -5.38 4.28 -21.49
CA THR A 252 -6.62 4.88 -22.05
C THR A 252 -7.64 5.45 -21.07
N GLN A 253 -7.72 4.99 -19.81
CA GLN A 253 -8.61 5.61 -18.80
C GLN A 253 -8.06 5.52 -17.37
N PRO A 254 -8.36 6.51 -16.50
CA PRO A 254 -7.98 6.47 -15.08
C PRO A 254 -8.76 5.34 -14.37
N PHE A 255 -8.06 4.25 -14.08
CA PHE A 255 -8.58 3.14 -13.30
C PHE A 255 -8.08 3.24 -11.86
N ASP A 256 -8.98 3.07 -10.88
CA ASP A 256 -8.62 3.10 -9.46
C ASP A 256 -8.04 1.75 -9.03
N VAL A 257 -6.75 1.57 -9.32
CA VAL A 257 -5.97 0.37 -8.96
C VAL A 257 -6.02 0.13 -7.45
N ASP A 258 -5.99 1.18 -6.65
CA ASP A 258 -6.02 1.09 -5.19
C ASP A 258 -7.34 0.50 -4.70
N SER A 259 -8.47 0.89 -5.28
CA SER A 259 -9.77 0.31 -4.92
C SER A 259 -9.84 -1.19 -5.23
N VAL A 260 -9.37 -1.62 -6.41
CA VAL A 260 -9.40 -3.06 -6.77
C VAL A 260 -8.42 -3.87 -5.95
N TYR A 261 -7.23 -3.33 -5.69
CA TYR A 261 -6.25 -3.96 -4.80
C TYR A 261 -6.80 -4.14 -3.37
N ASN A 262 -7.42 -3.10 -2.81
CA ASN A 262 -8.02 -3.16 -1.47
C ASN A 262 -9.17 -4.17 -1.40
N LYS A 263 -10.02 -4.23 -2.43
CA LYS A 263 -11.08 -5.25 -2.53
C LYS A 263 -10.49 -6.66 -2.55
N LEU A 264 -9.50 -6.89 -3.41
CA LEU A 264 -8.83 -8.19 -3.54
C LEU A 264 -8.17 -8.62 -2.23
N TYR A 265 -7.47 -7.70 -1.56
CA TYR A 265 -6.88 -7.94 -0.23
C TYR A 265 -7.94 -8.36 0.80
N HIS A 266 -9.10 -7.70 0.82
CA HIS A 266 -10.21 -8.06 1.70
C HIS A 266 -10.80 -9.43 1.37
N ASP A 267 -10.93 -9.78 0.09
CA ASP A 267 -11.46 -11.09 -0.31
C ASP A 267 -10.47 -12.22 0.03
N TYR A 268 -9.16 -12.02 -0.13
CA TYR A 268 -8.14 -12.94 0.39
C TYR A 268 -8.24 -13.12 1.91
N ALA A 269 -8.40 -12.02 2.66
CA ALA A 269 -8.56 -12.10 4.10
C ALA A 269 -9.81 -12.92 4.49
N LYS A 270 -10.94 -12.76 3.77
CA LYS A 270 -12.14 -13.60 3.95
C LYS A 270 -11.84 -15.07 3.72
N GLY A 271 -11.12 -15.39 2.64
CA GLY A 271 -10.72 -16.77 2.32
C GLY A 271 -9.89 -17.42 3.44
N ILE A 272 -8.89 -16.69 3.96
CA ILE A 272 -8.05 -17.17 5.07
C ILE A 272 -8.89 -17.36 6.35
N PHE A 273 -9.80 -16.43 6.66
CA PHE A 273 -10.70 -16.55 7.80
C PHE A 273 -11.60 -17.79 7.67
N LEU A 274 -12.25 -17.98 6.52
CA LEU A 274 -13.10 -19.13 6.25
C LEU A 274 -12.33 -20.45 6.36
N LEU A 275 -11.11 -20.51 5.84
CA LEU A 275 -10.26 -21.70 5.94
C LEU A 275 -9.95 -22.06 7.41
N SER A 276 -9.69 -21.05 8.25
CA SER A 276 -9.47 -21.27 9.68
C SER A 276 -10.71 -21.83 10.39
N GLN A 277 -11.90 -21.29 10.06
CA GLN A 277 -13.18 -21.73 10.61
C GLN A 277 -13.56 -23.13 10.11
N TRP A 278 -13.30 -23.42 8.83
CA TRP A 278 -13.52 -24.73 8.22
C TRP A 278 -12.73 -25.81 8.94
N LYS A 279 -11.43 -25.55 9.19
CA LYS A 279 -10.56 -26.48 9.88
C LYS A 279 -11.09 -26.81 11.29
N GLU A 280 -11.45 -25.78 12.05
CA GLU A 280 -12.00 -25.94 13.40
C GLU A 280 -13.30 -26.77 13.38
N SER A 281 -14.22 -26.47 12.46
CA SER A 281 -15.47 -27.20 12.30
C SER A 281 -15.27 -28.66 11.86
N TYR A 282 -14.35 -28.89 10.92
CA TYR A 282 -14.01 -30.23 10.44
C TYR A 282 -13.35 -31.08 11.53
N ASP A 283 -12.38 -30.52 12.27
CA ASP A 283 -11.70 -31.21 13.36
C ASP A 283 -12.69 -31.59 14.48
N ALA A 284 -13.66 -30.72 14.78
CA ALA A 284 -14.74 -31.01 15.72
C ALA A 284 -15.67 -32.14 15.23
N ALA A 285 -16.05 -32.14 13.95
CA ALA A 285 -16.88 -33.20 13.36
C ALA A 285 -16.15 -34.56 13.36
N VAL A 286 -14.84 -34.57 13.09
CA VAL A 286 -14.02 -35.78 13.14
C VAL A 286 -13.88 -36.30 14.58
N ALA A 287 -13.69 -35.42 15.55
CA ALA A 287 -13.63 -35.80 16.97
C ALA A 287 -14.95 -36.42 17.43
N ALA A 288 -16.09 -35.80 17.10
CA ALA A 288 -17.41 -36.32 17.44
C ALA A 288 -17.68 -37.70 16.81
N ARG A 289 -17.22 -37.95 15.58
CA ARG A 289 -17.32 -39.28 14.96
C ARG A 289 -16.48 -40.32 15.70
N LYS A 290 -15.27 -39.97 16.14
CA LYS A 290 -14.42 -40.89 16.91
C LYS A 290 -15.05 -41.25 18.26
N GLU A 291 -15.64 -40.28 18.94
CA GLU A 291 -16.36 -40.51 20.20
C GLU A 291 -17.63 -41.34 19.99
N GLY A 292 -18.38 -41.09 18.92
CA GLY A 292 -19.56 -41.87 18.55
C GLY A 292 -19.25 -43.34 18.25
N VAL A 293 -18.19 -43.61 17.48
CA VAL A 293 -17.72 -44.99 17.21
C VAL A 293 -17.32 -45.70 18.50
N LEU A 294 -16.66 -45.01 19.42
CA LEU A 294 -16.32 -45.56 20.74
C LEU A 294 -17.56 -45.88 21.58
N LEU A 295 -18.61 -45.05 21.50
CA LEU A 295 -19.88 -45.33 22.17
C LEU A 295 -20.59 -46.54 21.56
N ASP A 296 -20.63 -46.65 20.22
CA ASP A 296 -21.26 -47.79 19.55
C ASP A 296 -20.50 -49.10 19.82
N ASP A 297 -19.17 -49.06 19.90
CA ASP A 297 -18.34 -50.22 20.29
C ASP A 297 -18.54 -50.61 21.76
N ILE A 298 -18.66 -49.63 22.67
CA ILE A 298 -18.93 -49.89 24.10
C ILE A 298 -20.36 -50.39 24.31
N VAL A 299 -21.35 -49.83 23.61
CA VAL A 299 -22.74 -50.29 23.68
C VAL A 299 -22.87 -51.69 23.08
N SER A 300 -22.18 -51.97 21.97
CA SER A 300 -22.12 -53.32 21.38
C SER A 300 -21.41 -54.32 22.31
N ALA A 301 -20.29 -53.93 22.95
CA ALA A 301 -19.59 -54.78 23.91
C ALA A 301 -20.39 -54.99 25.20
N ALA A 302 -21.11 -53.97 25.68
CA ALA A 302 -21.98 -54.07 26.87
C ALA A 302 -23.23 -54.91 26.59
N ALA A 303 -23.83 -54.80 25.40
CA ALA A 303 -24.93 -55.66 24.97
C ALA A 303 -24.49 -57.13 24.88
N ALA A 304 -23.30 -57.39 24.31
CA ALA A 304 -22.71 -58.72 24.27
C ALA A 304 -22.39 -59.29 25.67
N ALA A 305 -21.89 -58.45 26.60
CA ALA A 305 -21.59 -58.87 27.98
C ALA A 305 -22.85 -59.08 28.84
N ALA A 306 -23.96 -58.40 28.53
CA ALA A 306 -25.23 -58.54 29.23
C ALA A 306 -26.07 -59.75 28.76
N GLY A 307 -25.61 -60.49 27.74
CA GLY A 307 -26.33 -61.65 27.20
C GLY A 307 -27.69 -61.30 26.58
N VAL A 308 -27.87 -60.03 26.19
CA VAL A 308 -29.07 -59.60 25.49
C VAL A 308 -28.87 -59.97 24.03
N GLU A 309 -29.57 -61.01 23.57
CA GLU A 309 -29.70 -61.31 22.14
C GLU A 309 -30.25 -60.08 21.43
N VAL A 310 -29.37 -59.34 20.76
CA VAL A 310 -29.77 -58.29 19.82
C VAL A 310 -30.36 -59.03 18.62
N VAL A 311 -31.68 -59.00 18.51
CA VAL A 311 -32.41 -59.44 17.32
C VAL A 311 -31.98 -58.52 16.17
N GLU A 312 -31.08 -59.02 15.31
CA GLU A 312 -30.68 -58.36 14.06
C GLU A 312 -31.91 -58.18 13.16
N GLN A 313 -32.50 -56.98 13.17
CA GLN A 313 -33.31 -56.53 12.04
C GLN A 313 -32.37 -55.99 10.98
N HIS A 314 -32.01 -56.86 10.04
CA HIS A 314 -31.44 -56.47 8.75
C HIS A 314 -32.43 -55.54 8.02
N SER A 315 -32.18 -54.23 8.06
CA SER A 315 -32.68 -53.31 7.03
C SER A 315 -31.58 -53.11 6.00
N GLU A 316 -31.80 -53.65 4.80
CA GLU A 316 -30.97 -53.42 3.61
C GLU A 316 -30.81 -51.93 3.35
N ILE A 317 -29.58 -51.43 3.48
CA ILE A 317 -29.18 -50.13 2.93
C ILE A 317 -28.37 -50.41 1.66
N ASN A 318 -29.01 -50.15 0.52
CA ASN A 318 -28.40 -50.15 -0.81
C ASN A 318 -27.18 -49.21 -0.87
N PRO A 319 -26.00 -49.67 -1.32
CA PRO A 319 -24.91 -48.77 -1.67
C PRO A 319 -25.17 -48.22 -3.07
N LEU A 320 -25.58 -46.96 -3.15
CA LEU A 320 -25.60 -46.20 -4.41
C LEU A 320 -24.15 -45.93 -4.84
N HIS A 321 -23.69 -46.79 -5.75
CA HIS A 321 -22.57 -46.54 -6.64
C HIS A 321 -23.13 -45.88 -7.90
N SER A 322 -22.79 -44.61 -8.19
CA SER A 322 -22.96 -44.01 -9.52
C SER A 322 -22.04 -42.78 -9.63
N SER A 323 -20.87 -42.99 -10.24
CA SER A 323 -20.53 -42.45 -11.57
C SER A 323 -19.97 -41.03 -11.52
N PHE A 324 -18.67 -40.95 -11.27
CA PHE A 324 -17.84 -39.81 -11.62
C PHE A 324 -17.70 -39.84 -13.15
N GLU A 325 -18.45 -39.00 -13.86
CA GLU A 325 -18.30 -38.82 -15.31
C GLU A 325 -16.95 -38.13 -15.59
N GLU A 326 -16.11 -38.78 -16.40
CA GLU A 326 -15.01 -38.17 -17.11
C GLU A 326 -15.55 -37.04 -18.00
N ILE A 327 -15.22 -35.79 -17.67
CA ILE A 327 -15.41 -34.68 -18.60
C ILE A 327 -14.20 -34.67 -19.53
N SER A 328 -14.50 -34.98 -20.79
CA SER A 328 -13.60 -35.06 -21.92
C SER A 328 -12.85 -33.76 -22.17
N GLU A 329 -11.59 -33.91 -22.58
CA GLU A 329 -10.84 -32.91 -23.33
C GLU A 329 -11.58 -32.62 -24.64
N ASP A 330 -11.98 -31.36 -24.86
CA ASP A 330 -12.11 -30.73 -26.19
C ASP A 330 -12.57 -29.27 -26.04
N ALA A 331 -11.64 -28.37 -25.70
CA ALA A 331 -11.83 -26.93 -25.86
C ALA A 331 -10.97 -26.44 -27.03
N LYS A 332 -11.57 -26.45 -28.22
CA LYS A 332 -11.07 -25.75 -29.40
C LYS A 332 -10.99 -24.25 -29.11
N ILE A 333 -9.77 -23.72 -29.00
CA ILE A 333 -9.50 -22.30 -29.04
C ILE A 333 -9.66 -21.84 -30.49
N SER A 334 -10.80 -21.20 -30.80
CA SER A 334 -11.00 -20.49 -32.06
C SER A 334 -10.34 -19.12 -31.99
N HIS A 335 -9.47 -18.86 -32.97
CA HIS A 335 -8.84 -17.57 -33.26
C HIS A 335 -9.84 -16.41 -33.31
N VAL A 336 -9.51 -15.31 -32.65
CA VAL A 336 -10.01 -13.96 -32.94
C VAL A 336 -8.97 -13.26 -33.81
N PRO A 337 -9.31 -12.76 -35.01
CA PRO A 337 -8.38 -11.98 -35.83
C PRO A 337 -8.21 -10.57 -35.26
N ILE A 338 -6.98 -10.06 -35.42
CA ILE A 338 -6.47 -8.74 -34.99
C ILE A 338 -7.25 -7.60 -35.63
#